data_AF-A0AAD6P7L4-F1
#
_entry.id   AF-A0AAD6P7L4-F1
#
_cell.length_a   1.000
_cell.length_b   1.000
_cell.length_c   1.000
_cell.angle_alpha   90.00
_cell.angle_beta   90.00
_cell.angle_gamma   90.00
#
_symmetry.space_group_name_H-M   'P 1'
#
loop_
_entity.id
_entity.type
_entity.pdbx_description
1 polymer ?
#
loop_
_entity_poly.entity_id
_entity_poly.type
_entity_poly.pdbx_seq_one_letter_code
_entity_poly.pdbx_strand_id
1 'polypeptide(L)' 'MERQKHFVLVHGAGHGAWCWYKVATLLKSAGHKVTALDMAASGLHPKRVEELRDISDYFEPLMEFMKSLPPEERVILVGS' A
#
# COMPACT_ATOMS: atom_id res chain seq x y z
N MET A 1 -4.38 -18.60 -19.09
CA MET A 1 -4.85 -17.54 -18.18
C MET A 1 -3.73 -17.19 -17.24
N GLU A 2 -3.36 -15.91 -17.14
CA GLU A 2 -2.39 -15.46 -16.13
C GLU A 2 -2.91 -15.73 -14.72
N ARG A 3 -2.01 -16.14 -13.82
CA ARG A 3 -2.37 -16.45 -12.44
C ARG A 3 -2.64 -15.14 -11.70
N GLN A 4 -3.82 -15.00 -11.08
CA GLN A 4 -4.13 -13.86 -10.22
C GLN A 4 -3.01 -13.61 -9.20
N LYS A 5 -2.55 -12.35 -9.10
CA LYS A 5 -1.56 -11.88 -8.14
C LYS A 5 -2.18 -10.85 -7.21
N HIS A 6 -1.54 -10.61 -6.08
CA HIS A 6 -1.88 -9.53 -5.17
C HIS A 6 -0.79 -8.46 -5.23
N PHE A 7 -1.15 -7.27 -5.71
CA PHE A 7 -0.28 -6.10 -5.73
C PHE A 7 -0.50 -5.24 -4.49
N VAL A 8 0.58 -4.85 -3.84
CA VAL A 8 0.59 -3.93 -2.71
C VAL A 8 1.35 -2.68 -3.15
N LEU A 9 0.63 -1.57 -3.26
CA LEU A 9 1.13 -0.32 -3.84
C LEU A 9 1.47 0.68 -2.73
N VAL A 10 2.72 1.10 -2.68
CA VAL A 10 3.27 2.05 -1.70
C VAL A 10 3.64 3.33 -2.44
N HIS A 11 3.04 4.46 -2.01
CA HIS A 11 3.29 5.76 -2.61
C HIS A 11 4.63 6.38 -2.14
N GLY A 12 5.13 7.35 -2.90
CA GLY A 12 6.30 8.17 -2.52
C GLY A 12 5.92 9.30 -1.56
N ALA A 13 6.94 10.05 -1.09
CA ALA A 13 6.74 11.16 -0.18
C ALA A 13 5.82 12.26 -0.77
N GLY A 14 5.02 12.91 0.10
CA GLY A 14 4.09 13.98 -0.29
C GLY A 14 2.81 13.51 -1.01
N HIS A 15 2.58 12.20 -1.10
CA HIS A 15 1.41 11.60 -1.75
C HIS A 15 0.61 10.73 -0.77
N GLY A 16 -0.37 9.99 -1.29
CA GLY A 16 -1.12 8.97 -0.58
C GLY A 16 -1.57 7.89 -1.56
N ALA A 17 -2.35 6.91 -1.12
CA ALA A 17 -2.92 5.83 -1.92
C ALA A 17 -3.64 6.33 -3.19
N TRP A 18 -4.19 7.55 -3.14
CA TRP A 18 -4.89 8.19 -4.25
C TRP A 18 -4.04 8.30 -5.54
N CYS A 19 -2.70 8.39 -5.45
CA CYS A 19 -1.85 8.50 -6.63
C CYS A 19 -1.90 7.25 -7.52
N TRP A 20 -2.28 6.10 -6.94
CA TRP A 20 -2.36 4.82 -7.64
C TRP A 20 -3.68 4.58 -8.35
N TYR A 21 -4.66 5.49 -8.32
CA TYR A 21 -6.03 5.18 -8.77
C TYR A 21 -6.11 4.58 -10.18
N LYS A 22 -5.36 5.13 -11.16
CA LYS A 22 -5.37 4.63 -12.55
C LYS A 22 -4.79 3.22 -12.62
N VAL A 23 -3.63 3.00 -12.01
CA VAL A 23 -2.91 1.72 -12.03
C VAL A 23 -3.70 0.65 -11.28
N ALA A 24 -4.25 0.99 -10.12
CA ALA A 24 -5.08 0.08 -9.33
C ALA A 24 -6.33 -0.35 -10.11
N THR A 25 -6.99 0.56 -10.81
CA THR A 25 -8.12 0.22 -11.69
C THR A 25 -7.71 -0.74 -12.79
N LEU A 26 -6.61 -0.48 -13.50
CA LEU A 26 -6.14 -1.35 -14.58
C LEU A 26 -5.78 -2.76 -14.07
N LEU A 27 -5.04 -2.86 -12.96
CA LEU A 27 -4.68 -4.15 -12.37
C LEU A 27 -5.90 -4.93 -11.88
N LYS A 28 -6.89 -4.25 -11.27
CA LYS A 28 -8.16 -4.88 -10.87
C LYS A 28 -8.94 -5.37 -12.09
N SER A 29 -9.02 -4.58 -13.16
CA SER A 29 -9.66 -4.99 -14.43
C SER A 29 -8.96 -6.18 -15.10
N ALA A 30 -7.66 -6.35 -14.90
CA ALA A 30 -6.90 -7.53 -15.34
C ALA A 30 -7.10 -8.77 -14.43
N GLY A 31 -7.94 -8.68 -13.39
CA GLY A 31 -8.25 -9.78 -12.49
C GLY A 31 -7.27 -9.95 -11.32
N HIS A 32 -6.46 -8.94 -11.01
CA HIS A 32 -5.55 -8.96 -9.87
C HIS A 32 -6.19 -8.38 -8.60
N LYS A 33 -5.75 -8.87 -7.42
CA LYS A 33 -6.04 -8.23 -6.14
C LYS A 33 -5.09 -7.04 -5.99
N VAL A 34 -5.59 -5.90 -5.53
CA VAL A 34 -4.78 -4.69 -5.36
C VAL A 34 -5.13 -4.03 -4.04
N THR A 35 -4.10 -3.78 -3.23
CA THR A 35 -4.17 -2.95 -2.03
C THR A 35 -3.27 -1.74 -2.24
N ALA A 36 -3.84 -0.54 -2.22
CA ALA A 36 -3.08 0.70 -2.16
C ALA A 36 -3.22 1.25 -0.74
N LEU A 37 -2.09 1.53 -0.09
CA LEU A 37 -2.05 1.91 1.32
C LEU A 37 -1.72 3.40 1.44
N ASP A 38 -2.38 4.09 2.37
CA ASP A 38 -1.89 5.36 2.90
C ASP A 38 -0.88 5.05 4.01
N MET A 39 0.35 5.54 3.86
CA MET A 39 1.34 5.49 4.96
C MET A 39 0.92 6.43 6.09
N ALA A 40 1.57 6.33 7.25
CA ALA A 40 1.22 7.21 8.35
C ALA A 40 1.45 8.68 7.95
N ALA A 41 0.53 9.55 8.36
CA ALA A 41 0.50 10.97 7.99
C ALA A 41 0.45 11.28 6.49
N SER A 42 -0.04 10.34 5.69
CA SER A 42 -0.20 10.48 4.24
C SER A 42 -1.65 10.27 3.81
N GLY A 43 -2.06 10.92 2.72
CA GLY A 43 -3.41 10.78 2.17
C GLY A 43 -4.51 11.03 3.21
N LEU A 44 -5.30 10.00 3.50
CA LEU A 44 -6.40 10.06 4.48
C LEU A 44 -6.04 9.46 5.85
N HIS A 45 -4.78 9.09 6.08
CA HIS A 45 -4.35 8.54 7.36
C HIS A 45 -4.48 9.59 8.48
N PRO A 46 -5.04 9.25 9.66
CA PRO A 46 -5.38 10.24 10.68
C PRO A 46 -4.20 10.83 11.45
N LYS A 47 -3.09 10.07 11.59
CA LYS A 47 -1.84 10.57 12.19
C LYS A 47 -1.38 11.82 11.45
N ARG A 48 -0.81 12.78 12.16
CA ARG A 48 -0.13 13.93 11.58
C ARG A 48 1.38 13.71 11.55
N VAL A 49 2.09 14.49 10.72
CA VAL A 49 3.54 14.37 10.56
C VAL A 49 4.28 14.60 11.87
N GLU A 50 3.77 15.47 12.75
CA GLU A 50 4.38 15.77 14.04
C GLU A 50 4.30 14.60 15.04
N GLU A 51 3.45 13.60 14.76
CA GLU A 51 3.32 12.40 15.58
C GLU A 51 4.32 11.31 15.19
N LEU A 52 5.03 11.45 14.06
CA LEU A 52 6.03 10.49 13.59
C LEU A 52 7.40 10.79 14.22
N ARG A 53 7.97 9.81 14.91
CA ARG A 53 9.28 9.93 15.58
C ARG A 53 10.41 9.47 14.69
N ASP A 54 10.16 8.47 13.85
CA ASP A 54 11.12 7.94 12.90
C ASP A 54 10.44 7.31 11.68
N ILE A 55 11.26 6.76 10.77
CA ILE A 55 10.79 6.18 9.51
C ILE A 55 9.95 4.90 9.71
N SER A 56 10.11 4.20 10.82
CA SER A 56 9.31 3.02 11.12
C SER A 56 7.87 3.37 11.46
N ASP A 57 7.64 4.52 12.12
CA ASP A 57 6.28 5.05 12.35
C ASP A 57 5.58 5.36 11.02
N TYR A 58 6.32 5.90 10.03
CA TYR A 58 5.79 6.18 8.70
C TYR A 58 5.31 4.91 7.99
N PHE A 59 6.12 3.84 8.04
CA PHE A 59 5.82 2.56 7.39
C PHE A 59 4.97 1.60 8.24
N GLU A 60 4.55 1.98 9.45
CA GLU A 60 3.72 1.14 10.32
C GLU A 60 2.48 0.57 9.60
N PRO A 61 1.70 1.33 8.80
CA PRO A 61 0.54 0.78 8.09
C PRO A 61 0.91 -0.33 7.10
N LEU A 62 2.06 -0.23 6.43
CA LEU A 62 2.57 -1.28 5.55
C LEU A 62 2.95 -2.52 6.37
N MET A 63 3.66 -2.33 7.48
CA MET A 63 4.10 -3.45 8.33
C MET A 63 2.91 -4.20 8.93
N GLU A 64 1.91 -3.48 9.46
CA GLU A 64 0.68 -4.09 9.99
C GLU A 64 -0.12 -4.80 8.90
N PHE A 65 -0.24 -4.20 7.72
CA PHE A 65 -0.87 -4.87 6.58
C PHE A 65 -0.16 -6.18 6.22
N MET A 66 1.17 -6.17 6.10
CA MET A 66 1.95 -7.37 5.74
C MET A 66 1.84 -8.47 6.80
N LYS A 67 1.80 -8.13 8.09
CA LYS A 67 1.56 -9.09 9.19
C LYS A 67 0.16 -9.69 9.16
N SER A 68 -0.83 -8.94 8.67
CA SER A 68 -2.23 -9.39 8.60
C SER A 68 -2.49 -10.42 7.49
N LEU A 69 -1.55 -10.58 6.54
CA LEU A 69 -1.69 -11.53 5.44
C LEU A 69 -1.53 -12.98 5.93
N PRO A 70 -2.28 -13.94 5.36
CA PRO A 70 -2.04 -15.36 5.58
C PRO A 70 -0.58 -15.73 5.27
N PRO A 71 0.07 -16.63 6.03
CA PRO A 71 1.49 -16.96 5.85
C PRO A 71 1.89 -17.40 4.43
N GLU A 72 0.97 -18.04 3.70
CA GLU A 72 1.22 -18.53 2.34
C GLU A 72 0.88 -17.49 1.24
N GLU A 73 0.26 -16.36 1.61
CA GLU A 73 -0.11 -15.32 0.65
C GLU A 73 1.14 -14.52 0.23
N ARG A 74 1.51 -14.65 -1.05
CA ARG A 74 2.60 -13.87 -1.64
C ARG A 74 2.06 -12.65 -2.35
N VAL A 75 2.73 -11.52 -2.16
CA VAL A 75 2.40 -10.25 -2.80
C VAL A 75 3.51 -9.79 -3.74
N ILE A 76 3.14 -8.93 -4.68
CA ILE A 76 4.05 -8.10 -5.45
C ILE A 76 4.04 -6.72 -4.79
N LEU A 77 5.12 -6.38 -4.09
CA LEU A 77 5.29 -5.07 -3.45
C LEU A 77 5.86 -4.08 -4.46
N VAL A 78 5.20 -2.93 -4.64
CA VAL A 78 5.59 -1.88 -5.58
C VAL A 78 5.79 -0.58 -4.80
N GLY A 79 7.00 -0.03 -4.84
CA GLY A 79 7.33 1.29 -4.28
C GLY A 79 7.57 2.33 -5.37
N SER A 80 7.21 3.58 -5.10
CA SER A 80 7.46 4.74 -5.98
C SER A 80 8.74 5.49 -5.61
#